data_AF-A0A0B1TSW8-F1
#
_entry.id   AF-A0A0B1TSW8-F1
#
_cell.length_a   1.000
_cell.length_b   1.000
_cell.length_c   1.000
_cell.angle_alpha   90.00
_cell.angle_beta   90.00
_cell.angle_gamma   90.00
#
_symmetry.space_group_name_H-M   'P 1'
#
loop_
_entity.id
_entity.type
_entity.pdbx_description
1 polymer ?
#
loop_
_entity_poly.entity_id
_entity_poly.type
_entity_poly.pdbx_seq_one_letter_code
_entity_poly.pdbx_strand_id
1 'polypeptide(L)'
;MTTIFLRAQNSEFVLGKNKTDPTGLPGILKKEFHGEVRMYCFCYLGLGVAMYVTSFIQIACFECFAEKICYKLRKLYLKSILRQEIAWFDEQQTGSLTARLTDDLERVREGLGDKLALFIQMISAFVAGFGVGIAYSWSMTLVMMAVAPFIVLSAKWMSRILASSWRKLLC
;
A
#
# COMPACT_ATOMS: atom_id res chain seq x y z
N MET A 1 -18.39 -9.35 -10.48
CA MET A 1 -19.01 -9.18 -9.15
C MET A 1 -20.35 -8.45 -9.25
N THR A 2 -20.43 -7.27 -9.87
CA THR A 2 -21.68 -6.51 -10.06
C THR A 2 -22.74 -7.27 -10.87
N THR A 3 -22.36 -8.03 -11.88
CA THR A 3 -23.30 -8.82 -12.70
C THR A 3 -23.99 -9.95 -11.93
N ILE A 4 -23.35 -10.52 -10.91
CA ILE A 4 -23.90 -11.62 -10.09
C ILE A 4 -24.81 -11.09 -9.00
N PHE A 5 -24.45 -9.99 -8.33
CA PHE A 5 -25.35 -9.35 -7.36
C PHE A 5 -26.62 -8.80 -8.05
N LEU A 6 -26.48 -8.20 -9.23
CA LEU A 6 -27.64 -7.79 -10.04
C LEU A 6 -28.47 -8.99 -10.50
N ARG A 7 -27.83 -10.09 -10.95
CA ARG A 7 -28.54 -11.33 -11.30
C ARG A 7 -29.18 -12.03 -10.11
N ALA A 8 -28.58 -11.96 -8.91
CA ALA A 8 -29.14 -12.53 -7.69
C ALA A 8 -30.34 -11.72 -7.18
N GLN A 9 -30.29 -10.38 -7.26
CA GLN A 9 -31.46 -9.53 -6.97
C GLN A 9 -32.60 -9.76 -7.97
N ASN A 10 -32.28 -10.00 -9.24
CA ASN A 10 -33.26 -10.31 -10.28
C ASN A 10 -33.57 -11.81 -10.39
N SER A 11 -33.10 -12.64 -9.45
CA SER A 11 -33.37 -14.08 -9.46
C SER A 11 -34.69 -14.39 -8.75
N GLU A 12 -35.40 -15.39 -9.27
CA GLU A 12 -36.66 -15.96 -8.77
C GLU A 12 -36.68 -16.20 -7.24
N PHE A 13 -35.52 -16.36 -6.61
CA PHE A 13 -35.36 -16.58 -5.18
C PHE A 13 -35.82 -15.40 -4.30
N VAL A 14 -35.73 -14.16 -4.79
CA VAL A 14 -36.15 -12.95 -4.07
C VAL A 14 -37.52 -12.46 -4.53
N LEU A 15 -37.87 -12.66 -5.81
CA LEU A 15 -39.11 -12.18 -6.41
C LEU A 15 -40.31 -13.14 -6.22
N GLY A 16 -40.07 -14.40 -5.81
CA GLY A 16 -41.12 -15.34 -5.43
C GLY A 16 -42.16 -15.63 -6.53
N LYS A 17 -41.80 -15.46 -7.80
CA LYS A 17 -42.76 -15.44 -8.90
C LYS A 17 -42.37 -16.46 -9.96
N ASN A 18 -42.79 -17.71 -9.81
CA ASN A 18 -42.74 -18.73 -10.87
C ASN A 18 -43.48 -18.22 -12.13
N LYS A 19 -42.79 -17.43 -12.94
CA LYS A 19 -43.21 -17.08 -14.29
C LYS A 19 -42.21 -17.74 -15.21
N THR A 20 -42.63 -18.89 -15.73
CA THR A 20 -42.17 -19.34 -17.03
C THR A 20 -42.48 -18.24 -18.04
N ASP A 21 -41.53 -17.34 -18.26
CA ASP A 21 -41.60 -16.39 -19.36
C ASP A 21 -41.57 -17.17 -20.70
N PRO A 22 -42.33 -16.72 -21.72
CA PRO A 22 -42.60 -17.46 -22.95
C PRO A 22 -41.39 -17.69 -23.88
N THR A 23 -40.18 -17.32 -23.45
CA THR A 23 -38.93 -17.39 -24.23
C THR A 23 -37.98 -18.54 -23.86
N GLY A 24 -38.39 -19.48 -22.99
CA GLY A 24 -37.66 -20.75 -22.81
C GLY A 24 -36.26 -20.64 -22.19
N LEU A 25 -35.94 -19.54 -21.49
CA LEU A 25 -34.72 -19.45 -20.68
C LEU A 25 -34.96 -20.16 -19.33
N PRO A 26 -34.18 -21.18 -18.95
CA PRO A 26 -34.35 -21.86 -17.67
C PRO A 26 -34.03 -20.91 -16.50
N GLY A 27 -34.93 -20.87 -15.52
CA GLY A 27 -34.75 -20.09 -14.29
C GLY A 27 -33.52 -20.55 -13.52
N ILE A 28 -32.76 -19.60 -12.96
CA ILE A 28 -31.51 -19.87 -12.23
C ILE A 28 -31.79 -20.80 -11.05
N LEU A 29 -31.32 -22.04 -11.16
CA LEU A 29 -31.45 -23.07 -10.14
C LEU A 29 -30.49 -22.76 -8.98
N LYS A 30 -30.94 -22.88 -7.72
CA LYS A 30 -30.09 -22.70 -6.51
C LYS A 30 -28.74 -23.44 -6.62
N LYS A 31 -28.72 -24.60 -7.27
CA LYS A 31 -27.51 -25.40 -7.48
C LYS A 31 -26.45 -24.71 -8.36
N GLU A 32 -26.84 -23.98 -9.40
CA GLU A 32 -25.90 -23.23 -10.25
C GLU A 32 -25.31 -22.03 -9.49
N PHE A 33 -26.16 -21.28 -8.77
CA PHE A 33 -25.71 -20.17 -7.93
C PHE A 33 -24.72 -20.62 -6.84
N HIS A 34 -25.02 -21.72 -6.12
CA HIS A 34 -24.10 -22.28 -5.13
C HIS A 34 -22.80 -22.84 -5.74
N GLY A 35 -22.79 -23.19 -7.03
CA GLY A 35 -21.60 -23.62 -7.76
C GLY A 35 -20.67 -22.44 -8.03
N GLU A 36 -21.19 -21.38 -8.65
CA GLU A 36 -20.41 -20.17 -8.96
C GLU A 36 -19.91 -19.48 -7.69
N VAL A 37 -20.77 -19.33 -6.67
CA VAL A 37 -20.38 -18.72 -5.39
C VAL A 37 -19.25 -19.50 -4.72
N ARG A 38 -19.29 -20.84 -4.73
CA ARG A 38 -18.19 -21.66 -4.18
C ARG A 38 -16.88 -21.40 -4.91
N MET A 39 -16.91 -21.33 -6.23
CA MET A 39 -15.71 -21.07 -7.03
C MET A 39 -15.09 -19.72 -6.69
N TYR A 40 -15.90 -18.66 -6.60
CA TYR A 40 -15.41 -17.35 -6.16
C TYR A 40 -14.88 -17.36 -4.72
N CYS A 41 -15.56 -18.05 -3.78
CA CYS A 41 -15.07 -18.21 -2.41
C CYS A 41 -13.68 -18.85 -2.37
N PHE A 42 -13.45 -19.92 -3.13
CA PHE A 42 -12.12 -20.54 -3.23
C PHE A 42 -11.09 -19.61 -3.87
N CYS A 43 -11.45 -18.85 -4.90
CA CYS A 43 -10.54 -17.85 -5.49
C CYS A 43 -10.14 -16.75 -4.48
N TYR A 44 -11.08 -16.23 -3.70
CA TYR A 44 -10.78 -15.24 -2.67
C TYR A 44 -9.93 -15.80 -1.54
N LEU A 45 -10.17 -17.06 -1.13
CA LEU A 45 -9.35 -17.73 -0.14
C LEU A 45 -7.92 -17.91 -0.64
N GLY A 46 -7.75 -18.34 -1.89
CA GLY A 46 -6.43 -18.44 -2.54
C GLY A 46 -5.71 -17.08 -2.62
N LEU A 47 -6.42 -16.02 -3.00
CA LEU A 47 -5.87 -14.65 -3.01
C LEU A 47 -5.44 -14.20 -1.61
N GLY A 48 -6.22 -14.50 -0.58
CA GLY A 48 -5.88 -14.16 0.81
C GLY A 48 -4.59 -14.82 1.28
N VAL A 49 -4.44 -16.13 1.01
CA VAL A 49 -3.22 -16.87 1.34
C VAL A 49 -2.02 -16.33 0.55
N ALA A 50 -2.19 -16.08 -0.76
CA ALA A 50 -1.12 -15.53 -1.59
C ALA A 50 -0.69 -14.12 -1.13
N MET A 51 -1.65 -13.26 -0.76
CA MET A 51 -1.38 -11.92 -0.25
C MET A 51 -0.63 -11.98 1.09
N TYR A 52 -1.04 -12.87 1.99
CA TYR A 52 -0.37 -13.05 3.28
C TYR A 52 1.10 -13.47 3.10
N VAL A 53 1.35 -14.50 2.30
CA VAL A 53 2.70 -15.01 2.04
C VAL A 53 3.57 -13.95 1.35
N THR A 54 3.04 -13.27 0.34
CA THR A 54 3.79 -12.25 -0.41
C THR A 54 4.14 -11.06 0.48
N SER A 55 3.19 -10.54 1.27
CA SER A 55 3.44 -9.43 2.19
C SER A 55 4.47 -9.80 3.26
N PHE A 56 4.39 -11.02 3.81
CA PHE A 56 5.37 -11.49 4.78
C PHE A 56 6.78 -11.56 4.21
N ILE A 57 6.94 -12.16 3.02
CA ILE A 57 8.23 -12.25 2.33
C ILE A 57 8.77 -10.85 1.99
N GLN A 58 7.91 -9.95 1.50
CA GLN A 58 8.28 -8.59 1.16
C GLN A 58 8.88 -7.87 2.37
N ILE A 59 8.14 -7.79 3.49
CA ILE A 59 8.59 -7.07 4.69
C ILE A 59 9.86 -7.71 5.25
N ALA A 60 9.91 -9.04 5.36
CA ALA A 60 11.09 -9.75 5.87
C ALA A 60 12.36 -9.50 5.03
N CYS A 61 12.22 -9.44 3.70
CA CYS A 61 13.33 -9.18 2.79
C CYS A 61 13.87 -7.74 2.95
N PHE A 62 12.98 -6.74 2.99
CA PHE A 62 13.38 -5.33 3.15
C PHE A 62 14.03 -5.06 4.51
N GLU A 63 13.49 -5.61 5.60
CA GLU A 63 14.08 -5.49 6.94
C GLU A 63 15.47 -6.16 7.01
N CYS A 64 15.62 -7.37 6.48
CA CYS A 64 16.92 -8.03 6.37
C CYS A 64 17.93 -7.21 5.56
N PHE A 65 17.47 -6.57 4.48
CA PHE A 65 18.30 -5.74 3.63
C PHE A 65 18.75 -4.46 4.35
N ALA A 66 17.83 -3.78 5.03
CA ALA A 66 18.12 -2.59 5.84
C ALA A 66 19.15 -2.89 6.93
N GLU A 67 19.01 -4.02 7.64
CA GLU A 67 19.96 -4.43 8.69
C GLU A 67 21.37 -4.66 8.14
N LYS A 68 21.49 -5.38 7.01
CA LYS A 68 22.78 -5.62 6.34
C LYS A 68 23.47 -4.31 5.94
N ILE A 69 22.71 -3.34 5.44
CA ILE A 69 23.23 -2.03 5.06
C ILE A 69 23.72 -1.28 6.29
N CYS A 70 22.90 -1.20 7.35
CA CYS A 70 23.29 -0.52 8.58
C CYS A 70 24.54 -1.13 9.22
N TYR A 71 24.66 -2.47 9.20
CA TYR A 71 25.87 -3.16 9.66
C TYR A 71 27.11 -2.76 8.86
N LYS A 72 27.00 -2.74 7.52
CA LYS A 72 28.10 -2.34 6.64
C LYS A 72 28.49 -0.87 6.84
N LEU A 73 27.50 0.02 6.97
CA LEU A 73 27.72 1.44 7.25
C LEU A 73 28.47 1.62 8.58
N ARG A 74 28.00 0.96 9.65
CA ARG A 74 28.64 1.02 10.97
C ARG A 74 30.10 0.57 10.92
N LYS A 75 30.39 -0.54 10.23
CA LYS A 75 31.76 -1.05 10.06
C LYS A 75 32.65 -0.07 9.28
N LEU A 76 32.14 0.49 8.18
CA LEU A 76 32.89 1.43 7.35
C LEU A 76 33.17 2.72 8.10
N TYR A 77 32.17 3.23 8.83
CA TYR A 77 32.29 4.45 9.62
C TYR A 77 33.30 4.31 10.76
N LEU A 78 33.24 3.22 11.53
CA LEU A 78 34.23 2.92 12.57
C LEU A 78 35.64 2.80 11.98
N LYS A 79 35.78 2.13 10.83
CA LYS A 79 37.07 2.02 10.13
C LYS A 79 37.63 3.39 9.72
N SER A 80 36.77 4.31 9.26
CA SER A 80 37.19 5.66 8.89
C SER A 80 37.58 6.49 10.12
N ILE A 81 36.81 6.43 11.21
CA ILE A 81 37.12 7.13 12.46
C ILE A 81 38.48 6.72 13.02
N LEU A 82 38.79 5.42 13.02
CA LEU A 82 40.07 4.92 13.56
C LEU A 82 41.30 5.36 12.75
N ARG A 83 41.11 5.88 11.53
CA ARG A 83 42.20 6.42 10.68
C ARG A 83 42.33 7.94 10.77
N GLN A 84 41.49 8.60 11.55
CA GLN A 84 41.49 10.05 11.72
C GLN A 84 42.65 10.51 12.62
N GLU A 85 43.18 11.70 12.39
CA GLU A 85 44.27 12.30 13.18
C GLU A 85 43.81 12.73 14.59
N ILE A 86 44.74 12.76 15.55
CA ILE A 86 44.47 13.16 16.95
C ILE A 86 43.92 14.59 17.03
N ALA A 87 44.41 15.52 16.21
CA ALA A 87 43.94 16.92 16.21
C ALA A 87 42.43 17.03 15.93
N TRP A 88 41.88 16.14 15.10
CA TRP A 88 40.44 16.09 14.83
C TRP A 88 39.64 15.62 16.06
N PHE A 89 40.20 14.72 16.86
CA PHE A 89 39.57 14.25 18.09
C PHE A 89 39.55 15.30 19.20
N ASP A 90 40.50 16.25 19.21
CA ASP A 90 40.51 17.35 20.19
C ASP A 90 39.41 18.39 19.92
N GLU A 91 39.02 18.59 18.66
CA GLU A 91 37.91 19.48 18.29
C GLU A 91 36.52 18.84 18.48
N GLN A 92 36.44 17.51 18.49
CA GLN A 92 35.18 16.76 18.53
C GLN A 92 34.92 16.12 19.90
N GLN A 93 33.76 16.40 20.50
CA GLN A 93 33.35 15.74 21.75
C GLN A 93 33.06 14.25 21.48
N THR A 94 33.98 13.36 21.88
CA THR A 94 34.02 11.92 21.53
C THR A 94 32.74 11.16 21.86
N GLY A 95 32.06 11.50 22.97
CA GLY A 95 30.79 10.87 23.37
C GLY A 95 29.60 11.25 22.46
N SER A 96 29.60 12.46 21.90
CA SER A 96 28.51 12.92 21.02
C SER A 96 28.56 12.26 19.64
N LEU A 97 29.74 11.85 19.18
CA LEU A 97 29.95 11.27 17.85
C LEU A 97 29.32 9.88 17.72
N THR A 98 29.49 9.03 18.74
CA THR A 98 28.94 7.67 18.75
C THR A 98 27.41 7.68 18.87
N ALA A 99 26.86 8.61 19.66
CA ALA A 99 25.42 8.83 19.76
C ALA A 99 24.84 9.30 18.42
N ARG A 100 25.44 10.33 17.80
CA ARG A 100 25.03 10.83 16.48
C ARG A 100 25.08 9.75 15.39
N LEU A 101 26.15 8.96 15.36
CA LEU A 101 26.24 7.83 14.43
C LEU A 101 25.07 6.85 14.63
N THR A 102 24.76 6.51 15.88
CA THR A 102 23.69 5.55 16.18
C THR A 102 22.34 6.11 15.72
N ASP A 103 22.05 7.39 16.02
CA ASP A 103 20.85 8.08 15.56
C ASP A 103 20.75 8.12 14.02
N ASP A 104 21.86 8.41 13.33
CA ASP A 104 21.89 8.45 11.86
C ASP A 104 21.66 7.06 11.26
N LEU A 105 22.23 6.01 11.85
CA LEU A 105 22.01 4.62 11.43
C LEU A 105 20.57 4.15 11.69
N GLU A 106 19.97 4.56 12.80
CA GLU A 106 18.57 4.27 13.15
C GLU A 106 17.63 4.90 12.10
N ARG A 107 17.83 6.19 11.78
CA ARG A 107 17.05 6.90 10.74
C ARG A 107 17.17 6.26 9.37
N VAL A 108 18.38 5.81 8.99
CA VAL A 108 18.61 5.11 7.72
C VAL A 108 17.89 3.76 7.73
N ARG A 109 17.94 3.02 8.83
CA ARG A 109 17.23 1.74 8.99
C ARG A 109 15.73 1.92 8.84
N GLU A 110 15.14 2.88 9.54
CA GLU A 110 13.71 3.19 9.47
C GLU A 110 13.27 3.57 8.05
N GLY A 111 14.11 4.31 7.32
CA GLY A 111 13.84 4.68 5.93
C GLY A 111 13.90 3.51 4.94
N LEU A 112 14.81 2.55 5.17
CA LEU A 112 15.07 1.43 4.24
C LEU A 112 14.28 0.15 4.55
N GLY A 113 13.81 -0.03 5.78
CA GLY A 113 13.00 -1.18 6.18
C GLY A 113 11.56 -1.05 5.67
N ASP A 114 10.61 -1.02 6.60
CA ASP A 114 9.17 -1.01 6.30
C ASP A 114 8.72 0.16 5.39
N LYS A 115 9.29 1.37 5.53
CA LYS A 115 8.87 2.53 4.74
C LYS A 115 9.13 2.36 3.24
N LEU A 116 10.26 1.76 2.88
CA LEU A 116 10.61 1.51 1.48
C LEU A 116 9.70 0.44 0.86
N ALA A 117 9.42 -0.62 1.63
CA ALA A 117 8.49 -1.68 1.22
C ALA A 117 7.10 -1.11 0.93
N LEU A 118 6.59 -0.27 1.84
CA LEU A 118 5.30 0.39 1.68
C LEU A 118 5.30 1.35 0.48
N PHE A 119 6.37 2.11 0.27
CA PHE A 119 6.47 3.00 -0.89
C PHE A 119 6.35 2.25 -2.23
N ILE A 120 7.07 1.14 -2.38
CA ILE A 120 6.99 0.29 -3.57
C ILE A 120 5.61 -0.35 -3.71
N GLN A 121 5.00 -0.77 -2.60
CA GLN A 121 3.63 -1.29 -2.59
C GLN A 121 2.61 -0.24 -3.07
N MET A 122 2.72 1.01 -2.62
CA MET A 122 1.81 2.07 -3.04
C MET A 122 1.99 2.43 -4.51
N ILE A 123 3.22 2.46 -5.03
CA ILE A 123 3.47 2.67 -6.46
C ILE A 123 2.90 1.53 -7.29
N SER A 124 3.15 0.28 -6.91
CA SER A 124 2.62 -0.88 -7.65
C SER A 124 1.10 -0.92 -7.60
N ALA A 125 0.48 -0.64 -6.45
CA ALA A 125 -0.98 -0.55 -6.32
C ALA A 125 -1.55 0.59 -7.18
N PHE A 126 -0.87 1.73 -7.25
CA PHE A 126 -1.26 2.85 -8.10
C PHE A 126 -1.25 2.46 -9.58
N VAL A 127 -0.16 1.84 -10.06
CA VAL A 127 -0.02 1.40 -11.46
C VAL A 127 -1.04 0.30 -11.79
N ALA A 128 -1.20 -0.69 -10.92
CA ALA A 128 -2.15 -1.79 -11.11
C ALA A 128 -3.60 -1.27 -11.12
N GLY A 129 -3.96 -0.40 -10.17
CA GLY A 129 -5.29 0.20 -10.08
C GLY A 129 -5.62 1.05 -11.31
N PHE A 130 -4.66 1.84 -11.78
CA PHE A 130 -4.84 2.66 -12.99
C PHE A 130 -4.98 1.79 -14.25
N GLY A 131 -4.15 0.74 -14.37
CA GLY A 131 -4.22 -0.21 -15.49
C GLY A 131 -5.57 -0.94 -15.56
N VAL A 132 -6.07 -1.45 -14.43
CA VAL A 132 -7.39 -2.10 -14.36
C VAL A 132 -8.53 -1.12 -14.66
N GLY A 133 -8.43 0.12 -14.18
CA GLY A 133 -9.42 1.16 -14.44
C GLY A 133 -9.56 1.47 -15.94
N ILE A 134 -8.42 1.72 -16.60
CA ILE A 134 -8.35 1.97 -18.04
C ILE A 134 -8.90 0.80 -18.85
N ALA A 135 -8.57 -0.44 -18.46
CA ALA A 135 -8.96 -1.64 -19.20
C ALA A 135 -10.47 -1.86 -19.23
N TYR A 136 -11.20 -1.49 -18.17
CA TYR A 136 -12.65 -1.66 -18.12
C TYR A 136 -13.41 -0.55 -18.86
N SER A 137 -13.04 0.72 -18.64
CA SER A 137 -13.77 1.85 -19.22
C SER A 137 -12.93 3.13 -19.19
N TRP A 138 -12.22 3.39 -20.29
CA TRP A 138 -11.38 4.58 -20.47
C TRP A 138 -12.09 5.92 -20.14
N SER A 139 -13.37 6.05 -20.51
CA SER A 139 -14.12 7.29 -20.31
C SER A 139 -14.35 7.63 -18.83
N MET A 140 -14.71 6.63 -18.01
CA MET A 140 -14.97 6.86 -16.57
C MET A 140 -13.68 7.12 -15.79
N THR A 141 -12.59 6.45 -16.16
CA THR A 141 -11.29 6.62 -15.49
C THR A 141 -10.68 8.00 -15.74
N LEU A 142 -10.80 8.53 -16.97
CA LEU A 142 -10.34 9.90 -17.29
C LEU A 142 -11.06 10.97 -16.47
N VAL A 143 -12.38 10.83 -16.30
CA VAL A 143 -13.17 11.77 -15.49
C VAL A 143 -12.71 11.74 -14.04
N MET A 144 -12.52 10.55 -13.45
CA MET A 144 -12.01 10.41 -12.09
C MET A 144 -10.59 10.99 -11.93
N MET A 145 -9.75 10.81 -12.94
CA MET A 145 -8.38 11.36 -12.95
C MET A 145 -8.37 12.89 -13.01
N ALA A 146 -9.33 13.53 -13.67
CA ALA A 146 -9.46 14.98 -13.68
C ALA A 146 -9.87 15.55 -12.31
N VAL A 147 -10.63 14.80 -11.51
CA VAL A 147 -11.08 15.21 -10.17
C VAL A 147 -10.00 14.98 -9.10
N ALA A 148 -9.17 13.94 -9.24
CA ALA A 148 -8.09 13.62 -8.30
C ALA A 148 -7.16 14.80 -7.94
N PRO A 149 -6.60 15.59 -8.87
CA PRO A 149 -5.74 16.72 -8.53
C PRO A 149 -6.50 17.84 -7.81
N PHE A 150 -7.80 18.02 -8.06
CA PHE A 150 -8.61 19.02 -7.36
C PHE A 150 -8.77 18.68 -5.87
N ILE A 151 -8.93 17.39 -5.54
CA ILE A 151 -8.95 16.91 -4.16
C ILE A 151 -7.58 17.11 -3.49
N VAL A 152 -6.49 16.80 -4.19
CA VAL A 152 -5.13 17.00 -3.66
C VAL A 152 -4.85 18.49 -3.40
N LEU A 153 -5.27 19.37 -4.30
CA LEU A 153 -5.06 20.82 -4.18
C LEU A 153 -5.81 21.39 -2.97
N SER A 154 -7.08 21.01 -2.81
CA SER A 154 -7.91 21.44 -1.68
C SER A 154 -7.39 20.91 -0.34
N ALA A 155 -6.98 19.64 -0.28
CA ALA A 155 -6.35 19.06 0.91
C ALA A 155 -5.03 19.76 1.26
N LYS A 156 -4.16 20.01 0.27
CA LYS A 156 -2.90 20.74 0.48
C LYS A 156 -3.16 22.15 1.02
N TRP A 157 -4.17 22.83 0.50
CA TRP A 157 -4.54 24.18 0.94
C TRP A 157 -5.02 24.17 2.40
N MET A 158 -5.88 23.22 2.77
CA MET A 158 -6.34 23.05 4.15
C MET A 158 -5.20 22.74 5.12
N SER A 159 -4.28 21.82 4.75
CA SER A 159 -3.11 21.48 5.58
C SER A 159 -2.18 22.68 5.79
N ARG A 160 -2.02 23.54 4.78
CA ARG A 160 -1.20 24.77 4.88
C ARG A 160 -1.82 25.77 5.85
N ILE A 161 -3.14 25.95 5.79
CA ILE A 161 -3.86 26.84 6.70
C ILE A 161 -3.75 26.33 8.13
N LEU A 162 -4.01 25.04 8.35
CA LEU A 162 -3.89 24.43 9.68
C LEU A 162 -2.49 24.61 10.26
N ALA A 163 -1.44 24.30 9.49
CA ALA A 163 -0.05 24.49 9.92
C ALA A 163 0.28 25.97 10.24
N SER A 164 -0.35 26.92 9.54
CA SER A 164 -0.20 28.34 9.82
C SER A 164 -0.90 28.77 11.12
N SER A 165 -2.05 28.18 11.43
CA SER A 165 -2.80 28.43 12.67
C SER A 165 -2.06 27.88 13.89
N TRP A 166 -1.50 26.67 13.80
CA TRP A 166 -0.67 26.09 14.87
C TRP A 166 0.56 26.94 15.20
N ARG A 167 1.23 27.49 14.19
CA ARG A 167 2.38 28.39 14.41
C ARG A 167 2.00 29.70 15.12
N LYS A 168 0.78 30.22 14.90
CA LYS A 168 0.33 31.46 15.53
C LYS A 168 -0.15 31.28 16.98
N LEU A 169 -0.46 30.06 17.40
CA LEU A 169 -0.89 29.73 18.77
C LEU A 169 0.27 29.31 19.70
N LEU A 170 1.42 28.96 19.13
CA LEU A 170 2.64 28.53 19.85
C LEU A 170 3.67 29.66 20.05
N CYS A 171 3.42 30.85 19.50
CA CYS A 171 4.14 32.10 19.79
C CYS A 171 3.23 33.03 20.61
#